data_AF-A0A2E8MA04-F1
#
_entry.id   AF-A0A2E8MA04-F1
#
_cell.length_a   1.000
_cell.length_b   1.000
_cell.length_c   1.000
_cell.angle_alpha   90.00
_cell.angle_beta   90.00
_cell.angle_gamma   90.00
#
_symmetry.space_group_name_H-M   'P 1'
#
loop_
_entity.id
_entity.type
_entity.pdbx_description
1 polymer ?
#
loop_
_entity_poly.entity_id
_entity_poly.type
_entity_poly.pdbx_seq_one_letter_code
_entity_poly.pdbx_strand_id
1 'polypeptide(L)'
;MKSACLVIPVGLVVVLVAANSDKATPSHSKLILSKGVYTEGASFGDVDGDGVPDLLAGPLWFKGPKYDTQHRYRPGNAAPAKGYKHSSFQSWVFDVNGDGRSDIFQIAHTGRF
;
A
#
# COMPACT_ATOMS: atom_id res chain seq x y z
N MET A 1 -49.18 29.56 -17.57
CA MET A 1 -49.49 28.20 -17.07
C MET A 1 -48.79 27.19 -17.96
N LYS A 2 -47.67 26.55 -17.51
CA LYS A 2 -47.13 25.24 -17.97
C LYS A 2 -45.68 24.96 -17.52
N SER A 3 -44.86 25.97 -17.20
CA SER A 3 -43.43 25.73 -16.90
C SER A 3 -43.11 25.28 -15.47
N ALA A 4 -43.96 25.60 -14.49
CA ALA A 4 -43.74 25.20 -13.08
C ALA A 4 -43.99 23.70 -12.81
N CYS A 5 -44.67 23.00 -13.72
CA CYS A 5 -45.04 21.59 -13.54
C CYS A 5 -43.90 20.61 -13.90
N LEU A 6 -42.89 21.05 -14.65
CA LEU A 6 -41.82 20.17 -15.16
C LEU A 6 -40.52 20.21 -14.32
N VAL A 7 -40.32 21.24 -13.50
CA VAL A 7 -39.08 21.39 -12.72
C VAL A 7 -39.05 20.47 -11.49
N ILE A 8 -40.22 20.21 -10.90
CA ILE A 8 -40.40 19.30 -9.75
C ILE A 8 -40.06 17.84 -10.12
N PRO A 9 -40.56 17.26 -11.23
CA PRO A 9 -40.23 15.87 -11.58
C PRO A 9 -38.75 15.69 -11.95
N VAL A 10 -38.10 16.67 -12.60
CA VAL A 10 -36.68 16.57 -12.95
C VAL A 10 -35.79 16.64 -11.71
N GLY A 11 -36.06 17.56 -10.79
CA GLY A 11 -35.32 17.65 -9.52
C GLY A 11 -35.45 16.38 -8.67
N LEU A 12 -36.66 15.79 -8.62
CA LEU A 12 -36.90 14.53 -7.91
C LEU A 12 -36.16 13.35 -8.55
N VAL A 13 -36.11 13.28 -9.89
CA VAL A 13 -35.36 12.24 -10.62
C VAL A 13 -33.86 12.35 -10.37
N VAL A 14 -33.29 13.57 -10.35
CA VAL A 14 -31.85 13.77 -10.06
C VAL A 14 -31.51 13.32 -8.63
N VAL A 15 -32.36 13.62 -7.64
CA VAL A 15 -32.17 13.18 -6.26
C VAL A 15 -32.27 11.66 -6.12
N LEU A 16 -33.22 11.03 -6.82
CA LEU A 16 -33.38 9.57 -6.83
C LEU A 16 -32.17 8.86 -7.49
N VAL A 17 -31.62 9.42 -8.57
CA VAL A 17 -30.43 8.87 -9.24
C VAL A 17 -29.19 9.01 -8.35
N ALA A 18 -29.01 10.14 -7.66
CA ALA A 18 -27.89 10.32 -6.72
C ALA A 18 -28.00 9.40 -5.49
N ALA A 19 -29.22 9.14 -5.01
CA ALA A 19 -29.49 8.21 -3.92
C ALA A 19 -29.25 6.73 -4.31
N ASN A 20 -29.39 6.39 -5.59
CA ASN A 20 -29.03 5.09 -6.17
C ASN A 20 -27.53 5.00 -6.52
N SER A 21 -26.68 5.47 -5.62
CA SER A 21 -25.27 5.14 -5.67
C SER A 21 -25.12 3.67 -5.26
N ASP A 22 -25.14 2.76 -6.24
CA ASP A 22 -24.80 1.35 -6.01
C ASP A 22 -23.46 1.32 -5.29
N LYS A 23 -23.46 0.80 -4.05
CA LYS A 23 -22.21 0.56 -3.33
C LYS A 23 -21.43 -0.44 -4.17
N ALA A 24 -20.38 0.02 -4.83
CA ALA A 24 -19.52 -0.82 -5.64
C ALA A 24 -19.10 -2.04 -4.80
N THR A 25 -19.41 -3.24 -5.29
CA THR A 25 -18.95 -4.47 -4.65
C THR A 25 -17.42 -4.42 -4.63
N PRO A 26 -16.77 -4.51 -3.45
CA PRO A 26 -15.32 -4.56 -3.40
C PRO A 26 -14.82 -5.73 -4.25
N SER A 27 -13.98 -5.43 -5.24
CA SER A 27 -13.26 -6.44 -6.01
C SER A 27 -11.80 -6.40 -5.63
N HIS A 28 -11.16 -7.57 -5.61
CA HIS A 28 -9.76 -7.71 -5.25
C HIS A 28 -9.02 -8.53 -6.32
N SER A 29 -7.78 -8.16 -6.58
CA SER A 29 -6.86 -8.95 -7.40
C SER A 29 -5.62 -9.30 -6.57
N LYS A 30 -4.99 -10.43 -6.89
CA LYS A 30 -3.77 -10.88 -6.22
C LYS A 30 -2.56 -10.59 -7.09
N LEU A 31 -1.60 -9.86 -6.54
CA LEU A 31 -0.28 -9.66 -7.11
C LEU A 31 0.76 -10.36 -6.23
N ILE A 32 1.66 -11.15 -6.82
CA ILE A 32 2.77 -11.79 -6.11
C ILE A 32 4.03 -10.98 -6.40
N LEU A 33 4.49 -10.22 -5.41
CA LEU A 33 5.66 -9.36 -5.54
C LEU A 33 6.98 -10.11 -5.38
N SER A 34 7.03 -11.04 -4.43
CA SER A 34 8.18 -11.93 -4.26
C SER A 34 7.74 -13.28 -3.70
N LYS A 35 8.53 -14.32 -4.00
CA LYS A 35 8.36 -15.65 -3.45
C LYS A 35 9.35 -15.82 -2.29
N GLY A 36 8.87 -16.36 -1.16
CA GLY A 36 9.67 -16.60 0.04
C GLY A 36 9.39 -15.61 1.17
N VAL A 37 9.93 -15.88 2.36
CA VAL A 37 9.72 -15.04 3.56
C VAL A 37 10.97 -14.20 3.81
N TYR A 38 10.81 -12.88 3.76
CA TYR A 38 11.91 -11.93 3.98
C TYR A 38 11.82 -11.18 5.31
N THR A 39 10.62 -11.13 5.89
CA THR A 39 10.25 -10.29 7.03
C THR A 39 8.93 -10.77 7.59
N GLU A 40 8.65 -10.45 8.85
CA GLU A 40 7.34 -10.67 9.47
C GLU A 40 6.32 -9.61 9.02
N GLY A 41 6.78 -8.36 8.90
CA GLY A 41 5.95 -7.19 8.61
C GLY A 41 6.32 -6.47 7.32
N ALA A 42 5.34 -5.77 6.76
CA ALA A 42 5.47 -4.89 5.59
C ALA A 42 4.88 -3.50 5.89
N SER A 43 5.31 -2.49 5.14
CA SER A 43 4.85 -1.10 5.28
C SER A 43 4.80 -0.40 3.93
N PHE A 44 4.00 0.66 3.83
CA PHE A 44 4.05 1.58 2.70
C PHE A 44 4.73 2.90 3.07
N GLY A 45 5.38 3.53 2.09
CA GLY A 45 5.83 4.92 2.15
C GLY A 45 6.66 5.29 0.91
N ASP A 46 6.90 6.58 0.72
CA ASP A 46 7.59 7.12 -0.46
C ASP A 46 9.12 7.00 -0.28
N VAL A 47 9.72 5.94 -0.81
CA VAL A 47 11.14 5.62 -0.60
C VAL A 47 12.04 6.43 -1.52
N ASP A 48 11.59 6.69 -2.75
CA ASP A 48 12.39 7.41 -3.75
C ASP A 48 12.05 8.90 -3.90
N GLY A 49 11.03 9.39 -3.19
CA GLY A 49 10.67 10.80 -3.11
C GLY A 49 9.81 11.28 -4.29
N ASP A 50 9.18 10.38 -5.04
CA ASP A 50 8.35 10.73 -6.20
C ASP A 50 6.89 11.06 -5.84
N GLY A 51 6.53 10.98 -4.56
CA GLY A 51 5.19 11.23 -4.05
C GLY A 51 4.23 10.04 -4.20
N VAL A 52 4.68 8.90 -4.72
CA VAL A 52 3.90 7.66 -4.86
C VAL A 52 4.30 6.67 -3.76
N PRO A 53 3.36 6.13 -2.98
CA PRO A 53 3.70 5.14 -1.98
C PRO A 53 4.31 3.86 -2.57
N ASP A 54 5.50 3.51 -2.09
CA ASP A 54 6.16 2.24 -2.36
C ASP A 54 5.84 1.20 -1.28
N LEU A 55 6.01 -0.08 -1.59
CA LEU A 55 5.91 -1.15 -0.59
C LEU A 55 7.30 -1.55 -0.10
N LEU A 56 7.51 -1.56 1.21
CA LEU A 56 8.71 -2.06 1.88
C LEU A 56 8.43 -3.40 2.58
N ALA A 57 9.28 -4.41 2.33
CA ALA A 57 9.21 -5.71 2.97
C ALA A 57 10.60 -6.32 3.15
N GLY A 58 11.11 -6.27 4.39
CA GLY A 58 12.42 -6.84 4.73
C GLY A 58 13.54 -6.07 4.03
N PRO A 59 14.44 -6.72 3.28
CA PRO A 59 15.53 -6.05 2.56
C PRO A 59 15.10 -5.47 1.20
N LEU A 60 13.82 -5.56 0.86
CA LEU A 60 13.27 -5.22 -0.45
C LEU A 60 12.30 -4.05 -0.35
N TRP A 61 12.29 -3.19 -1.37
CA TRP A 61 11.18 -2.28 -1.65
C TRP A 61 10.70 -2.42 -3.10
N PHE A 62 9.43 -2.14 -3.34
CA PHE A 62 8.76 -2.29 -4.63
C PHE A 62 8.14 -0.96 -5.02
N LYS A 63 8.57 -0.42 -6.15
CA LYS A 63 8.18 0.92 -6.60
C LYS A 63 6.69 0.98 -6.96
N GLY A 64 5.97 1.92 -6.36
CA GLY A 64 4.57 2.19 -6.66
C GLY A 64 4.37 2.84 -8.05
N PRO A 65 3.13 2.89 -8.56
CA PRO A 65 1.94 2.23 -8.04
C PRO A 65 1.76 0.81 -8.61
N LYS A 66 2.62 0.39 -9.54
CA LYS A 66 2.51 -0.92 -10.21
C LYS A 66 3.19 -2.05 -9.43
N TYR A 67 4.18 -1.72 -8.59
CA TYR A 67 4.95 -2.67 -7.80
C TYR A 67 5.66 -3.74 -8.65
N ASP A 68 5.95 -3.44 -9.92
CA ASP A 68 6.63 -4.33 -10.87
C ASP A 68 8.17 -4.16 -10.85
N THR A 69 8.65 -3.09 -10.23
CA THR A 69 10.08 -2.80 -10.08
C THR A 69 10.50 -3.03 -8.64
N GLN A 70 11.42 -3.97 -8.43
CA GLN A 70 11.94 -4.35 -7.12
C GLN A 70 13.37 -3.82 -6.93
N HIS A 71 13.63 -3.27 -5.74
CA HIS A 71 14.94 -2.81 -5.31
C HIS A 71 15.35 -3.49 -4.00
N ARG A 72 16.66 -3.59 -3.78
CA ARG A 72 17.26 -4.15 -2.56
C ARG A 72 18.14 -3.10 -1.91
N TYR A 73 17.76 -2.61 -0.74
CA TYR A 73 18.48 -1.54 -0.03
C TYR A 73 19.48 -2.09 1.01
N ARG A 74 19.38 -3.37 1.36
CA ARG A 74 20.33 -4.06 2.26
C ARG A 74 20.45 -5.56 1.93
N PRO A 75 21.52 -6.25 2.39
CA PRO A 75 21.63 -7.69 2.27
C PRO A 75 20.50 -8.44 2.99
N GLY A 76 20.13 -9.63 2.47
CA GLY A 76 19.17 -10.54 3.10
C GLY A 76 18.44 -11.42 2.10
N ASN A 77 18.53 -12.73 2.24
CA ASN A 77 17.86 -13.67 1.35
C ASN A 77 16.51 -14.11 1.92
N ALA A 78 15.65 -14.68 1.06
CA ALA A 78 14.45 -15.35 1.52
C ALA A 78 14.84 -16.50 2.47
N ALA A 79 14.09 -16.61 3.57
CA ALA A 79 14.16 -17.70 4.50
C ALA A 79 12.96 -18.65 4.31
N PRO A 80 13.08 -19.92 4.74
CA PRO A 80 11.92 -20.77 4.94
C PRO A 80 10.94 -20.12 5.93
N ALA A 81 9.64 -20.23 5.67
CA ALA A 81 8.62 -19.73 6.59
C ALA A 81 8.71 -20.35 7.99
N LYS A 82 9.17 -21.61 8.07
CA LYS A 82 9.35 -22.29 9.34
C LYS A 82 10.59 -21.77 10.08
N GLY A 83 10.36 -21.29 11.31
CA GLY A 83 11.41 -21.00 12.29
C GLY A 83 12.02 -19.61 12.20
N TYR A 84 11.34 -18.64 11.57
CA TYR A 84 11.68 -17.20 11.65
C TYR A 84 13.16 -16.89 11.36
N LYS A 85 13.73 -17.58 10.35
CA LYS A 85 15.17 -17.53 10.04
C LYS A 85 15.58 -16.30 9.22
N HIS A 86 14.69 -15.32 9.06
CA HIS A 86 15.02 -14.00 8.48
C HIS A 86 15.47 -13.04 9.57
N SER A 87 16.08 -11.92 9.18
CA SER A 87 16.61 -10.91 10.10
C SER A 87 15.79 -9.62 10.10
N SER A 88 14.46 -9.73 10.13
CA SER A 88 13.55 -8.59 9.94
C SER A 88 12.20 -8.83 10.60
N PHE A 89 11.81 -7.96 11.53
CA PHE A 89 10.49 -7.98 12.14
C PHE A 89 9.55 -7.01 11.43
N GLN A 90 9.71 -5.71 11.66
CA GLN A 90 8.89 -4.65 11.06
C GLN A 90 9.81 -3.56 10.51
N SER A 91 9.32 -2.84 9.51
CA SER A 91 9.98 -1.65 8.96
C SER A 91 8.96 -0.56 8.71
N TRP A 92 9.46 0.67 8.57
CA TRP A 92 8.70 1.87 8.28
C TRP A 92 9.50 2.80 7.36
N VAL A 93 8.79 3.64 6.63
CA VAL A 93 9.34 4.64 5.72
C VAL A 93 8.81 6.00 6.15
N PHE A 94 9.69 6.87 6.65
CA PHE A 94 9.36 8.23 7.07
C PHE A 94 10.65 9.04 7.26
N ASP A 95 10.55 10.37 7.17
CA ASP A 95 11.67 11.27 7.43
C ASP A 95 11.99 11.30 8.93
N VAL A 96 13.08 10.62 9.34
CA VAL A 96 13.48 10.51 10.74
C VAL A 96 14.27 11.75 11.18
N ASN A 97 15.00 12.37 10.25
CA ASN A 97 16.00 13.38 10.54
C ASN A 97 15.56 14.82 10.21
N GLY A 98 14.44 14.99 9.51
CA GLY A 98 13.86 16.27 9.11
C GLY A 98 14.47 16.89 7.85
N ASP A 99 15.16 16.13 7.00
CA ASP A 99 15.80 16.65 5.78
C ASP A 99 14.86 16.70 4.56
N GLY A 100 13.61 16.30 4.74
CA GLY A 100 12.59 16.26 3.68
C GLY A 100 12.67 15.03 2.78
N ARG A 101 13.54 14.06 3.08
CA ARG A 101 13.57 12.74 2.42
C ARG A 101 13.18 11.65 3.41
N SER A 102 12.44 10.65 2.92
CA SER A 102 12.11 9.50 3.74
C SER A 102 13.35 8.65 4.04
N ASP A 103 13.43 8.16 5.28
CA ASP A 103 14.38 7.15 5.73
C ASP A 103 13.69 5.79 5.87
N ILE A 104 14.48 4.71 5.86
CA ILE A 104 14.00 3.36 6.23
C ILE A 104 14.42 3.05 7.67
N PHE A 105 13.44 2.95 8.56
CA PHE A 105 13.64 2.49 9.94
C PHE A 105 13.23 1.02 10.07
N GLN A 106 14.13 0.17 10.55
CA GLN A 106 13.92 -1.28 10.60
C GLN A 106 14.23 -1.84 11.99
N ILE A 107 13.32 -2.65 12.51
CA ILE A 107 13.56 -3.49 13.69
C ILE A 107 13.86 -4.91 13.21
N ALA A 108 15.01 -5.44 13.63
CA ALA A 108 15.46 -6.78 13.32
C ALA A 108 15.24 -7.73 14.51
N HIS A 109 15.10 -9.02 14.21
CA HIS A 109 15.38 -10.09 15.16
C HIS A 109 16.52 -10.95 14.61
N THR A 110 17.21 -11.68 15.47
CA THR A 110 18.33 -12.55 15.07
C THR A 110 17.88 -13.96 14.67
N GLY A 111 16.58 -14.26 14.77
CA GLY A 111 16.03 -15.60 14.56
C GLY A 111 16.48 -16.61 15.63
N ARG A 112 17.17 -16.14 16.68
CA ARG A 112 17.41 -16.86 17.93
C ARG A 112 16.41 -16.29 18.94
N PHE A 113 15.34 -17.04 19.16
CA PHE A 113 14.36 -16.78 20.21
C PHE A 113 14.69 -17.65 21.42
#